data_AF-A0A645J7R8-F1
#
_entry.id   AF-A0A645J7R8-F1
#
_cell.length_a   1.000
_cell.length_b   1.000
_cell.length_c   1.000
_cell.angle_alpha   90.00
_cell.angle_beta   90.00
_cell.angle_gamma   90.00
#
_symmetry.space_group_name_H-M   'P 1'
#
loop_
_entity.id
_entity.type
_entity.pdbx_description
1 polymer ?
#
loop_
_entity_poly.entity_id
_entity_poly.type
_entity_poly.pdbx_seq_one_letter_code
_entity_poly.pdbx_strand_id
1 'polypeptide(L)'
;MAFKINTILAAYLADLNIELIDFKLEFGRDKDGKIILADEISPDTCRFWDSVTQEKLDKDRFRRDLGNVEGAYKEILKRLLGE
;
A
#
# COMPACT_ATOMS: atom_id res chain seq x y z
N MET A 1 11.09 6.18 11.94
CA MET A 1 10.33 4.92 11.73
C MET A 1 9.63 4.93 10.37
N ALA A 2 8.78 5.91 10.07
CA ALA A 2 8.08 6.04 8.78
C ALA A 2 9.00 5.97 7.55
N PHE A 3 10.13 6.71 7.51
CA PHE A 3 11.07 6.63 6.38
C PHE A 3 11.69 5.23 6.19
N LYS A 4 11.92 4.48 7.27
CA LYS A 4 12.42 3.10 7.17
C LYS A 4 11.36 2.18 6.58
N ILE A 5 10.09 2.37 6.97
CA ILE A 5 8.94 1.64 6.39
C ILE A 5 8.83 1.97 4.90
N ASN A 6 8.93 3.25 4.52
CA ASN A 6 8.96 3.67 3.12
C ASN A 6 10.04 2.92 2.33
N THR A 7 11.29 2.94 2.81
CA THR A 7 12.41 2.27 2.11
C THR A 7 12.14 0.77 1.93
N ILE A 8 11.60 0.09 2.94
CA ILE A 8 11.31 -1.35 2.86
C ILE A 8 10.16 -1.62 1.89
N LEU A 9 9.03 -0.93 2.04
CA LEU A 9 7.84 -1.15 1.21
C LEU A 9 8.10 -0.78 -0.24
N ALA A 10 8.70 0.39 -0.50
CA ALA A 10 8.99 0.84 -1.87
C ALA A 10 9.94 -0.13 -2.60
N ALA A 11 10.99 -0.60 -1.93
CA ALA A 11 11.91 -1.58 -2.52
C ALA A 11 11.23 -2.91 -2.81
N TYR A 12 10.45 -3.45 -1.86
CA TYR A 12 9.73 -4.71 -2.04
C TYR A 12 8.68 -4.64 -3.15
N LEU A 13 7.91 -3.54 -3.22
CA LEU A 13 6.85 -3.36 -4.20
C LEU A 13 7.39 -3.09 -5.62
N ALA A 14 8.57 -2.47 -5.75
CA ALA A 14 9.19 -2.20 -7.04
C ALA A 14 9.45 -3.48 -7.85
N ASP A 15 9.88 -4.56 -7.18
CA ASP A 15 10.12 -5.87 -7.81
C ASP A 15 8.81 -6.52 -8.33
N LEU A 16 7.65 -6.02 -7.87
CA LEU A 16 6.32 -6.50 -8.22
C LEU A 16 5.60 -5.58 -9.21
N ASN A 17 6.33 -4.64 -9.83
CA ASN A 17 5.78 -3.60 -10.70
C ASN A 17 4.71 -2.73 -10.03
N ILE A 18 4.88 -2.47 -8.72
CA ILE A 18 4.00 -1.58 -7.96
C ILE A 18 4.83 -0.38 -7.48
N GLU A 19 4.42 0.81 -7.90
CA GLU A 19 4.95 2.07 -7.40
C GLU A 19 4.15 2.50 -6.15
N LEU A 20 4.86 2.68 -5.04
CA LEU A 20 4.30 3.23 -3.80
C LEU A 20 4.38 4.76 -3.86
N ILE A 21 3.27 5.40 -4.22
CA ILE A 21 3.20 6.86 -4.37
C ILE A 21 3.24 7.56 -3.01
N ASP A 22 2.44 7.06 -2.07
CA ASP A 22 2.40 7.48 -0.67
C ASP A 22 1.59 6.50 0.17
N PHE A 23 1.68 6.65 1.49
CA PHE A 23 0.92 5.86 2.45
C PHE A 23 0.70 6.65 3.75
N LYS A 24 -0.35 6.29 4.48
CA LYS A 24 -0.65 6.79 5.82
C LYS A 24 -0.38 5.69 6.85
N LEU A 25 0.27 6.05 7.96
CA LEU A 25 0.52 5.14 9.08
C LEU A 25 -0.09 5.69 10.36
N GLU A 26 -0.44 4.79 11.26
CA GLU A 26 -0.68 5.13 12.66
C GLU A 26 0.31 4.40 13.57
N PHE A 27 0.61 5.02 14.70
CA PHE A 27 1.53 4.49 15.69
C PHE A 27 0.88 4.50 17.07
N GLY A 28 1.08 3.41 17.81
CA GLY A 28 0.69 3.28 19.21
C GLY A 28 1.90 3.28 20.14
N ARG A 29 1.64 3.16 21.44
CA ARG A 29 2.65 2.84 22.45
C ARG A 29 2.28 1.52 23.13
N ASP A 30 3.25 0.65 23.33
CA ASP A 30 3.04 -0.56 24.13
C ASP A 30 3.05 -0.26 25.64
N LYS A 31 2.88 -1.31 26.46
CA LYS A 31 2.85 -1.23 27.92
C LYS A 31 4.11 -0.63 28.55
N ASP A 32 5.24 -0.70 27.83
CA ASP A 32 6.54 -0.20 28.28
C ASP A 32 6.83 1.19 27.68
N GLY A 33 5.86 1.79 26.97
CA GLY A 33 5.95 3.11 26.36
C GLY A 33 6.66 3.15 25.01
N LYS A 34 7.02 2.00 24.45
CA LYS A 34 7.71 1.91 23.15
C LYS A 34 6.75 2.21 22.00
N ILE A 35 7.18 3.03 21.05
CA ILE A 35 6.42 3.30 19.84
C ILE A 35 6.38 2.05 18.96
N ILE A 36 5.17 1.65 18.57
CA ILE A 36 4.89 0.53 17.68
C ILE A 36 4.08 1.00 16.47
N LEU A 37 4.35 0.42 15.30
CA LEU A 37 3.47 0.57 14.14
C LEU A 37 2.14 -0.16 14.43
N ALA A 38 1.03 0.46 14.07
CA ALA A 38 -0.32 -0.06 14.32
C ALA A 38 -1.20 0.07 13.06
N ASP A 39 -2.52 0.04 13.23
CA ASP A 39 -3.53 0.15 12.17
C ASP A 39 -3.27 -0.85 11.03
N GLU A 40 -3.41 -0.43 9.76
CA GLU A 40 -3.27 -1.29 8.60
C GLU A 40 -2.40 -0.66 7.49
N ILE A 41 -1.84 -1.54 6.65
CA ILE A 41 -1.16 -1.19 5.40
C ILE A 41 -1.89 -1.96 4.30
N SER A 42 -2.73 -1.26 3.55
CA SER A 42 -3.65 -1.81 2.56
C SER A 42 -3.77 -0.86 1.36
N PRO A 43 -4.42 -1.26 0.24
CA PRO A 43 -4.75 -0.33 -0.84
C PRO A 43 -5.74 0.78 -0.42
N ASP A 44 -6.30 0.71 0.80
CA ASP A 44 -7.10 1.77 1.41
C ASP A 44 -6.23 2.90 1.98
N THR A 45 -5.11 2.54 2.62
CA THR A 45 -4.18 3.47 3.30
C THR A 45 -2.93 3.81 2.49
N CYS A 46 -2.72 3.15 1.35
CA CYS A 46 -1.61 3.39 0.42
C CYS A 46 -2.12 3.72 -0.97
N ARG A 47 -1.38 4.56 -1.71
CA ARG A 47 -1.56 4.73 -3.15
C ARG A 47 -0.57 3.84 -3.89
N PHE A 48 -1.11 2.84 -4.57
CA PHE A 48 -0.36 1.85 -5.33
C PHE A 48 -0.68 2.02 -6.81
N TRP A 49 0.33 2.37 -7.59
CA TRP A 49 0.18 2.49 -9.03
C TRP A 49 0.96 1.39 -9.72
N ASP A 50 0.42 0.84 -10.80
CA ASP A 50 1.16 -0.06 -11.65
C ASP A 50 2.31 0.70 -12.33
N SER A 51 3.54 0.23 -12.16
CA SER A 51 4.73 0.97 -12.63
C SER A 51 4.82 1.06 -14.16
N VAL A 52 4.14 0.17 -14.89
CA VAL A 52 4.19 0.08 -16.36
C VAL A 52 3.08 0.91 -17.01
N THR A 53 1.86 0.76 -16.52
CA THR A 53 0.63 1.33 -17.10
C THR A 53 0.16 2.59 -16.38
N GLN A 54 0.70 2.87 -15.19
CA GLN A 54 0.26 3.94 -14.30
C GLN A 54 -1.22 3.79 -13.85
N GLU A 55 -1.76 2.57 -13.98
CA GLU A 55 -3.08 2.23 -13.46
C GLU A 55 -3.10 2.35 -11.93
N LYS A 56 -4.16 2.95 -11.39
CA LYS A 56 -4.35 3.07 -9.94
C LYS A 56 -4.91 1.75 -9.43
N LEU A 57 -4.19 1.12 -8.51
CA LEU A 57 -4.53 -0.17 -7.90
C LEU A 57 -4.98 0.01 -6.43
N ASP A 58 -5.47 1.20 -6.10
CA ASP A 58 -5.80 1.62 -4.74
C ASP A 58 -7.18 2.30 -4.64
N LYS A 59 -7.52 2.79 -3.44
CA LYS A 59 -8.80 3.44 -3.14
C LYS A 59 -9.11 4.66 -4.00
N ASP A 60 -8.13 5.26 -4.70
CA ASP A 60 -8.41 6.30 -5.70
C ASP A 60 -9.34 5.82 -6.82
N ARG A 61 -9.41 4.51 -7.10
CA ARG A 61 -10.41 3.97 -8.02
C ARG A 61 -11.83 4.24 -7.57
N PHE A 62 -12.08 4.14 -6.27
CA PHE A 62 -13.37 4.51 -5.68
C PHE A 62 -13.52 6.03 -5.63
N ARG A 63 -12.50 6.76 -5.14
CA ARG A 63 -12.58 8.23 -4.97
C ARG A 63 -12.82 9.00 -6.28
N ARG A 64 -12.40 8.42 -7.41
CA ARG A 64 -12.46 9.05 -8.74
C ARG A 64 -13.37 8.31 -9.72
N ASP A 65 -14.23 7.41 -9.23
CA ASP A 65 -15.19 6.64 -10.04
C ASP A 65 -14.57 5.88 -11.23
N LEU A 66 -13.37 5.32 -11.04
CA LEU A 66 -12.62 4.57 -12.08
C LEU A 66 -13.07 3.11 -12.24
N GLY A 67 -14.08 2.68 -11.47
CA GLY A 67 -14.61 1.33 -11.48
C GLY A 67 -13.61 0.25 -11.00
N ASN A 68 -14.03 -1.02 -11.05
CA ASN A 68 -13.20 -2.20 -10.75
C ASN A 68 -12.33 -2.12 -9.47
N VAL A 69 -12.89 -1.57 -8.38
CA VAL A 69 -12.15 -1.39 -7.12
C VAL A 69 -11.70 -2.74 -6.53
N GLU A 70 -12.62 -3.70 -6.44
CA GLU A 70 -12.30 -5.05 -5.93
C GLU A 70 -11.25 -5.75 -6.81
N GLY A 71 -11.34 -5.60 -8.13
CA GLY A 71 -10.36 -6.18 -9.05
C GLY A 71 -8.95 -5.62 -8.86
N ALA A 72 -8.83 -4.31 -8.62
CA ALA A 72 -7.55 -3.69 -8.29
C ALA A 72 -6.95 -4.24 -6.98
N TYR A 73 -7.78 -4.48 -5.97
CA TYR A 73 -7.31 -4.99 -4.68
C TYR A 73 -6.90 -6.47 -4.81
N LYS A 74 -7.63 -7.25 -5.61
CA LYS A 74 -7.24 -8.62 -5.99
C LYS A 74 -5.94 -8.66 -6.79
N GLU A 75 -5.71 -7.69 -7.67
CA GLU A 75 -4.46 -7.59 -8.43
C GLU A 75 -3.27 -7.30 -7.50
N ILE A 76 -3.41 -6.40 -6.52
CA ILE A 76 -2.39 -6.21 -5.48
C ILE A 76 -2.13 -7.52 -4.73
N LEU A 77 -3.18 -8.19 -4.23
CA LEU A 77 -3.05 -9.46 -3.52
C LEU A 77 -2.29 -10.51 -4.35
N LYS A 78 -2.68 -10.66 -5.62
CA LYS A 78 -2.07 -11.60 -6.55
C LYS A 78 -0.60 -11.32 -6.79
N ARG A 79 -0.20 -10.05 -6.92
CA ARG A 79 1.23 -9.69 -7.09
C ARG A 79 2.04 -9.96 -5.83
N LEU A 80 1.45 -9.75 -4.65
CA LEU A 80 2.12 -9.96 -3.36
C LEU A 80 2.28 -11.45 -3.02
N LEU A 81 1.28 -12.27 -3.33
CA LEU A 81 1.21 -13.67 -2.86
C LEU A 81 1.36 -14.72 -3.98
N GLY A 82 1.23 -14.33 -5.26
CA GLY A 82 1.38 -15.21 -6.41
C GLY A 82 0.14 -16.05 -6.79
N GLU A 83 -1.01 -15.82 -6.14
CA GLU A 83 -2.29 -16.51 -6.43
C GLU A 83 -3.40 -15.52 -6.83
#